data_AF-A0A9E2VUH1-F1
#
_entry.id   AF-A0A9E2VUH1-F1
#
_cell.length_a   1.000
_cell.length_b   1.000
_cell.length_c   1.000
_cell.angle_alpha   90.00
_cell.angle_beta   90.00
_cell.angle_gamma   90.00
#
_symmetry.space_group_name_H-M   'P 1'
#
loop_
_entity.id
_entity.type
_entity.pdbx_description
1 polymer ?
#
loop_
_entity_poly.entity_id
_entity_poly.type
_entity_poly.pdbx_seq_one_letter_code
_entity_poly.pdbx_strand_id
1 'polypeptide(L)'
;MAQNQDIAQKLREVAQLIEDQGANRFRVRAYRAAAETIERLTVPAAEIAQQQGTDGLQALPGIGVSLARSIHTLVVTGRLPMLDRLRGSMDPVSLLA
;
A
#
# COMPACT_ATOMS: atom_id res chain seq x y z
N MET A 1 -2.81 14.06 -5.94
CA MET A 1 -3.34 12.85 -5.29
C MET A 1 -2.86 11.64 -6.06
N ALA A 2 -2.49 10.56 -5.38
CA ALA A 2 -2.05 9.33 -6.06
C ALA A 2 -3.24 8.68 -6.79
N GLN A 3 -3.03 8.19 -8.01
CA GLN A 3 -4.06 7.45 -8.75
C GLN A 3 -4.16 6.02 -8.20
N ASN A 4 -5.36 5.41 -8.31
CA ASN A 4 -5.57 4.03 -7.87
C ASN A 4 -4.59 3.05 -8.53
N GLN A 5 -4.26 3.27 -9.81
CA GLN A 5 -3.27 2.47 -10.55
C GLN A 5 -1.87 2.56 -9.91
N ASP A 6 -1.42 3.75 -9.51
CA ASP A 6 -0.11 3.91 -8.86
C ASP A 6 -0.06 3.21 -7.50
N ILE A 7 -1.14 3.30 -6.72
CA ILE A 7 -1.25 2.64 -5.42
C ILE A 7 -1.24 1.12 -5.61
N ALA A 8 -2.05 0.61 -6.52
CA ALA A 8 -2.12 -0.82 -6.85
C ALA A 8 -0.75 -1.34 -7.31
N GLN A 9 -0.04 -0.58 -8.15
CA GLN A 9 1.27 -0.97 -8.65
C GLN A 9 2.31 -1.08 -7.52
N LYS A 10 2.33 -0.13 -6.58
CA LYS A 10 3.22 -0.18 -5.41
C LYS A 10 2.88 -1.35 -4.48
N LEU A 11 1.60 -1.65 -4.29
CA LEU A 11 1.17 -2.82 -3.49
C LEU A 11 1.58 -4.14 -4.17
N ARG A 12 1.45 -4.25 -5.50
CA ARG A 12 1.95 -5.41 -6.27
C ARG A 12 3.45 -5.59 -6.10
N GLU A 13 4.20 -4.49 -6.18
CA GLU A 13 5.65 -4.53 -6.02
C GLU A 13 6.06 -4.97 -4.60
N VAL A 14 5.37 -4.49 -3.56
CA VAL A 14 5.57 -4.99 -2.19
C VAL A 14 5.32 -6.49 -2.13
N ALA A 15 4.25 -6.99 -2.74
CA ALA A 15 3.97 -8.42 -2.75
C ALA A 15 5.08 -9.23 -3.42
N GLN A 16 5.57 -8.78 -4.57
CA GLN A 16 6.65 -9.43 -5.31
C GLN A 16 7.93 -9.49 -4.48
N LEU A 17 8.36 -8.37 -3.89
CA LEU A 17 9.59 -8.32 -3.10
C LEU A 17 9.51 -9.19 -1.83
N ILE A 18 8.34 -9.26 -1.18
CA ILE A 18 8.12 -10.16 -0.04
C ILE A 18 8.20 -11.62 -0.50
N GLU A 19 7.65 -11.94 -1.66
CA GLU A 19 7.67 -13.29 -2.23
C GLU A 19 9.09 -13.73 -2.61
N ASP A 20 9.86 -12.86 -3.27
CA ASP A 20 11.24 -13.12 -3.69
C ASP A 20 12.17 -13.38 -2.49
N GLN A 21 11.89 -12.74 -1.35
CA GLN A 21 12.61 -12.97 -0.08
C GLN A 21 12.21 -14.27 0.63
N GLY A 22 11.35 -15.09 0.03
CA GLY A 22 10.85 -16.34 0.61
C GLY A 22 9.99 -16.13 1.86
N ALA A 23 9.42 -14.93 2.03
CA ALA A 23 8.73 -14.54 3.24
C ALA A 23 7.27 -15.05 3.29
N ASN A 24 6.50 -14.57 4.26
CA ASN A 24 5.18 -15.10 4.60
C ASN A 24 4.15 -14.99 3.46
N ARG A 25 3.73 -16.15 2.92
CA ARG A 25 2.71 -16.29 1.85
C ARG A 25 1.38 -15.58 2.15
N PHE A 26 0.98 -15.47 3.42
CA PHE A 26 -0.22 -14.74 3.81
C PHE A 26 -0.08 -13.25 3.48
N ARG A 27 1.10 -12.65 3.74
CA ARG A 27 1.36 -11.25 3.43
C ARG A 27 1.36 -11.01 1.93
N VAL A 28 2.01 -11.89 1.15
CA VAL A 28 2.01 -11.81 -0.32
C VAL A 28 0.58 -11.78 -0.87
N ARG A 29 -0.26 -12.71 -0.43
CA ARG A 29 -1.68 -12.76 -0.84
C ARG A 29 -2.45 -11.51 -0.43
N ALA A 30 -2.24 -11.01 0.78
CA ALA A 30 -2.91 -9.82 1.27
C ALA A 30 -2.57 -8.57 0.43
N TYR A 31 -1.29 -8.35 0.09
CA TYR A 31 -0.87 -7.24 -0.75
C TYR A 31 -1.39 -7.35 -2.19
N ARG A 32 -1.40 -8.56 -2.77
CA ARG A 32 -1.99 -8.80 -4.10
C ARG A 32 -3.49 -8.51 -4.10
N ALA A 33 -4.23 -9.04 -3.13
CA ALA A 33 -5.67 -8.80 -3.01
C ALA A 33 -5.98 -7.31 -2.83
N ALA A 34 -5.23 -6.61 -1.98
CA ALA A 34 -5.39 -5.17 -1.79
C ALA A 34 -5.12 -4.38 -3.09
N ALA A 35 -4.10 -4.75 -3.86
CA ALA A 35 -3.82 -4.10 -5.14
C ALA A 35 -5.00 -4.25 -6.12
N GLU A 36 -5.55 -5.45 -6.24
CA GLU A 36 -6.70 -5.68 -7.12
C GLU A 36 -7.97 -4.94 -6.64
N THR A 37 -8.21 -4.90 -5.32
CA THR A 37 -9.33 -4.14 -4.75
C THR A 37 -9.20 -2.66 -5.11
N ILE A 38 -8.03 -2.07 -4.90
CA ILE A 38 -7.79 -0.64 -5.17
C ILE A 38 -7.93 -0.31 -6.66
N GLU A 39 -7.39 -1.16 -7.54
CA GLU A 39 -7.45 -0.96 -8.99
C GLU A 39 -8.89 -0.99 -9.54
N ARG A 40 -9.77 -1.78 -8.92
CA ARG A 40 -11.18 -1.92 -9.32
C ARG A 40 -12.11 -0.88 -8.70
N LEU A 41 -11.63 0.00 -7.82
CA LEU A 41 -12.48 1.01 -7.20
C LEU A 41 -12.96 2.05 -8.22
N THR A 42 -14.26 2.27 -8.25
CA THR A 42 -14.89 3.38 -8.99
C THR A 42 -14.58 4.73 -8.33
N VAL A 43 -14.53 4.76 -6.99
CA VAL A 43 -14.18 5.95 -6.21
C VAL A 43 -12.68 5.94 -5.94
N PRO A 44 -11.94 7.04 -6.16
CA PRO A 44 -10.52 7.09 -5.85
C PRO A 44 -10.23 6.72 -4.39
N ALA A 45 -9.25 5.84 -4.15
CA ALA A 45 -8.82 5.50 -2.80
C ALA A 45 -8.33 6.73 -2.03
N ALA A 46 -7.79 7.72 -2.75
CA ALA A 46 -7.41 9.01 -2.18
C ALA A 46 -8.61 9.79 -1.62
N GLU A 47 -9.76 9.72 -2.28
CA GLU A 47 -10.99 10.38 -1.82
C GLU A 47 -11.56 9.66 -0.58
N ILE A 48 -11.60 8.32 -0.61
CA ILE A 48 -12.01 7.51 0.55
C ILE A 48 -11.13 7.83 1.75
N ALA A 49 -9.81 7.86 1.56
CA ALA A 49 -8.86 8.20 2.62
C ALA A 49 -9.06 9.63 3.15
N GLN A 50 -9.37 10.59 2.29
CA GLN A 50 -9.62 11.98 2.70
C GLN A 50 -10.91 12.12 3.52
N GLN A 51 -11.99 11.42 3.12
CA GLN A 51 -13.30 11.55 3.75
C GLN A 51 -13.45 10.69 5.01
N GLN A 52 -12.84 9.51 5.02
CA GLN A 52 -13.09 8.46 6.03
C GLN A 52 -11.80 7.96 6.70
N GLY A 53 -10.64 8.51 6.34
CA GLY A 53 -9.36 8.10 6.91
C GLY A 53 -9.02 6.64 6.63
N THR A 54 -8.31 6.02 7.57
CA THR A 54 -7.95 4.60 7.50
C THR A 54 -9.15 3.67 7.63
N ASP A 55 -10.22 4.10 8.28
CA ASP A 55 -11.38 3.25 8.58
C ASP A 55 -12.17 2.96 7.30
N GLY A 56 -12.33 3.96 6.43
CA GLY A 56 -12.92 3.77 5.10
C GLY A 56 -12.11 2.83 4.21
N LEU A 57 -10.76 2.93 4.27
CA LEU A 57 -9.89 2.01 3.54
C LEU A 57 -9.97 0.58 4.10
N GLN A 58 -10.10 0.42 5.41
CA GLN A 58 -10.25 -0.89 6.07
C GLN A 58 -11.61 -1.54 5.78
N ALA A 59 -12.64 -0.76 5.47
CA ALA A 59 -13.94 -1.29 5.06
C ALA A 59 -13.91 -1.96 3.67
N LEU A 60 -12.85 -1.75 2.89
CA LEU A 60 -12.70 -2.34 1.56
C LEU A 60 -12.37 -3.84 1.64
N PRO A 61 -12.89 -4.66 0.71
CA PRO A 61 -12.64 -6.10 0.69
C PRO A 61 -11.16 -6.45 0.64
N GLY A 62 -10.72 -7.31 1.56
CA GLY A 62 -9.33 -7.79 1.61
C GLY A 62 -8.32 -6.80 2.22
N ILE A 63 -8.78 -5.65 2.75
CA ILE A 63 -7.91 -4.62 3.33
C ILE A 63 -8.05 -4.62 4.86
N GLY A 64 -7.09 -5.24 5.55
CA GLY A 64 -7.00 -5.18 7.02
C GLY A 64 -6.31 -3.90 7.53
N VAL A 65 -6.30 -3.70 8.85
CA VAL A 65 -5.74 -2.50 9.54
C VAL A 65 -4.35 -2.10 9.01
N SER A 66 -3.41 -3.05 8.90
CA SER A 66 -2.04 -2.76 8.45
C SER A 66 -1.97 -2.33 6.98
N LEU A 67 -2.82 -2.91 6.13
CA LEU A 67 -2.90 -2.53 4.72
C LEU A 67 -3.56 -1.16 4.58
N ALA A 68 -4.64 -0.89 5.32
CA ALA A 68 -5.29 0.42 5.35
C ALA A 68 -4.31 1.53 5.71
N ARG A 69 -3.48 1.34 6.74
CA ARG A 69 -2.41 2.28 7.11
C ARG A 69 -1.37 2.46 6.00
N SER A 70 -0.98 1.37 5.34
CA SER A 70 0.01 1.42 4.24
C SER A 70 -0.54 2.18 3.02
N ILE A 71 -1.80 1.94 2.67
CA ILE A 71 -2.51 2.62 1.58
C ILE A 71 -2.70 4.10 1.92
N HIS A 72 -3.12 4.42 3.15
CA HIS A 72 -3.23 5.80 3.60
C HIS A 72 -1.89 6.54 3.49
N THR A 73 -0.79 5.91 3.93
CA THR A 73 0.56 6.48 3.80
C THR A 73 0.92 6.74 2.34
N LEU A 74 0.64 5.78 1.45
CA LEU A 74 0.84 5.94 0.01
C LEU A 74 0.02 7.08 -0.59
N VAL A 75 -1.25 7.22 -0.20
CA VAL A 75 -2.14 8.29 -0.64
C VAL A 75 -1.61 9.66 -0.23
N VAL A 76 -1.20 9.80 1.03
CA VAL A 76 -0.81 11.08 1.63
C VAL A 76 0.59 11.51 1.21
N THR A 77 1.55 10.58 1.23
CA THR A 77 2.97 10.89 1.05
C THR A 77 3.51 10.54 -0.34
N GLY A 78 2.78 9.72 -1.09
CA GLY A 78 3.28 9.12 -2.33
C GLY A 78 4.38 8.08 -2.13
N ARG A 79 4.83 7.83 -0.89
CA ARG A 79 5.91 6.89 -0.56
C ARG A 79 5.43 5.82 0.41
N LEU A 80 6.15 4.71 0.44
CA LEU A 80 5.92 3.65 1.41
C LEU A 80 7.28 3.22 1.96
N PRO A 81 7.64 3.63 3.20
CA PRO A 81 8.96 3.36 3.75
C PRO A 81 9.34 1.87 3.75
N MET A 82 8.35 0.99 3.92
CA MET A 82 8.58 -0.46 3.82
C MET A 82 8.98 -0.88 2.39
N LEU A 83 8.38 -0.29 1.35
CA LEU A 83 8.77 -0.59 -0.04
C LEU A 83 10.21 -0.11 -0.30
N ASP A 84 10.56 1.07 0.21
CA ASP A 84 11.93 1.59 0.08
C ASP A 84 12.96 0.67 0.77
N ARG A 85 12.60 0.09 1.93
CA ARG A 85 13.40 -0.97 2.60
C ARG A 85 13.53 -2.22 1.74
N LEU A 86 12.41 -2.70 1.20
CA LEU A 86 12.40 -3.93 0.40
C LEU A 86 13.21 -3.78 -0.89
N ARG A 87 13.27 -2.57 -1.46
CA ARG A 87 14.13 -2.23 -2.62
C ARG A 87 15.61 -2.11 -2.27
N GLY A 88 15.98 -2.12 -0.99
CA GLY A 88 17.33 -1.77 -0.55
C GLY A 88 17.70 -0.30 -0.77
N SER A 89 16.70 0.57 -0.99
CA SER A 89 16.88 1.98 -1.33
C SER A 89 16.77 2.92 -0.14
N MET A 90 16.73 2.39 1.10
CA MET A 90 16.78 3.24 2.28
C MET A 90 18.18 3.81 2.47
N ASP A 91 18.33 5.09 2.13
CA ASP A 91 19.37 5.93 2.71
C ASP A 91 18.92 6.30 4.14
N PRO A 92 19.64 5.87 5.21
CA PRO A 92 19.23 6.05 6.61
C PRO A 92 18.94 7.51 7.00
N VAL A 93 19.42 8.48 6.23
CA VAL A 93 19.39 9.91 6.52
C VAL A 93 18.05 10.58 6.20
N SER A 94 17.18 9.97 5.38
CA SER A 94 15.99 10.66 4.84
C SER A 94 14.75 10.70 5.75
N LEU A 95 14.82 10.18 6.98
CA LEU A 95 13.69 10.15 7.93
C LEU A 95 13.76 11.21 9.04
N LEU A 96 14.76 12.09 9.03
CA LEU A 96 14.97 13.12 10.08
C LEU A 96 14.96 14.57 9.56
N ALA A 97 14.51 14.81 8.32
CA ALA A 97 14.44 16.15 7.74
C ALA A 97 12.99 16.64 7.61
#